data_AF-A0A835UX21-F1
#
_entry.id   AF-A0A835UX21-F1
#
_cell.length_a   1.000
_cell.length_b   1.000
_cell.length_c   1.000
_cell.angle_alpha   90.00
_cell.angle_beta   90.00
_cell.angle_gamma   90.00
#
_symmetry.space_group_name_H-M   'P 1'
#
loop_
_entity.id
_entity.type
_entity.pdbx_description
1 polymer ?
#
loop_
_entity_poly.entity_id
_entity_poly.type
_entity_poly.pdbx_seq_one_letter_code
_entity_poly.pdbx_strand_id
1 'polypeptide(L)'
;MAALGSACTGINSISGFKPTRLKKPPYRIRVYCIGWDPDGLLGPPQGGHIARLEFRRKLEKDVEAREEFRRQVKEEHERRRARREARLPPKSNESLVEYFLDTEARDIEFEIARMRPRLTKDFFDHLQIELAKLRFAISRTKEMEERLVELEAMQKVLLEGTEAYDKMEGDLVLAKQRLIKLLQSKDRKSTLLEMVERNELSRSLLALLDENIANALRTDQKCLQWELGA
;
A
#
# COMPACT_ATOMS: atom_id res chain seq x y z
N MET A 1 -66.48 22.93 -18.27
CA MET A 1 -66.45 22.83 -19.75
C MET A 1 -65.01 22.90 -20.23
N ALA A 2 -64.68 22.35 -21.40
CA ALA A 2 -63.31 22.23 -21.91
C ALA A 2 -62.99 23.28 -23.00
N ALA A 3 -61.71 23.66 -23.12
CA ALA A 3 -60.98 24.14 -24.31
C ALA A 3 -59.54 24.52 -23.85
N LEU A 4 -58.45 23.87 -24.31
CA LEU A 4 -57.77 23.92 -25.62
C LEU A 4 -56.95 25.19 -25.88
N GLY A 5 -55.67 25.04 -26.27
CA GLY A 5 -54.84 26.12 -26.85
C GLY A 5 -53.32 25.92 -26.72
N SER A 6 -52.62 25.62 -27.82
CA SER A 6 -51.16 25.32 -27.87
C SER A 6 -50.29 26.49 -28.36
N ALA A 7 -49.01 26.49 -27.93
CA ALA A 7 -47.80 27.00 -28.65
C ALA A 7 -47.76 28.52 -28.98
N CYS A 8 -46.67 29.24 -29.31
CA CYS A 8 -45.19 29.09 -29.35
C CYS A 8 -44.59 30.54 -29.27
N THR A 9 -43.29 30.91 -29.35
CA THR A 9 -41.97 30.27 -29.58
C THR A 9 -40.88 31.17 -28.94
N GLY A 10 -39.62 30.72 -28.77
CA GLY A 10 -38.51 31.64 -28.44
C GLY A 10 -37.12 30.97 -28.30
N ILE A 11 -36.18 31.32 -29.18
CA ILE A 11 -34.82 30.76 -29.25
C ILE A 11 -33.82 31.78 -28.68
N ASN A 12 -32.78 31.33 -27.98
CA ASN A 12 -31.48 31.99 -28.10
C ASN A 12 -30.31 31.02 -27.89
N SER A 13 -29.15 31.40 -28.43
CA SER A 13 -27.97 30.54 -28.63
C SER A 13 -26.77 31.04 -27.84
N ILE A 14 -25.74 30.20 -27.65
CA ILE A 14 -24.35 30.47 -28.09
C ILE A 14 -23.42 29.26 -27.84
N SER A 15 -22.39 29.19 -28.67
CA SER A 15 -21.37 28.16 -28.88
C SER A 15 -20.85 27.34 -27.67
N GLY A 16 -20.85 26.02 -27.83
CA GLY A 16 -19.89 25.12 -27.19
C GLY A 16 -18.75 24.75 -28.15
N PHE A 17 -17.50 24.88 -27.70
CA PHE A 17 -16.32 24.42 -28.43
C PHE A 17 -16.39 22.90 -28.67
N LYS A 18 -16.15 22.45 -29.91
CA LYS A 18 -16.07 21.01 -30.25
C LYS A 18 -14.60 20.62 -30.47
N PRO A 19 -14.09 19.55 -29.84
CA PRO A 19 -12.76 19.03 -30.15
C PRO A 19 -12.73 18.50 -31.59
N THR A 20 -11.69 18.86 -32.33
CA THR A 20 -11.41 18.39 -33.69
C THR A 20 -11.01 16.92 -33.68
N ARG A 21 -12.00 16.02 -33.62
CA ARG A 21 -11.78 14.62 -34.01
C ARG A 21 -11.37 14.59 -35.48
N LEU A 22 -10.10 14.25 -35.75
CA LEU A 22 -9.67 13.85 -37.09
C LEU A 22 -10.57 12.69 -37.53
N LYS A 23 -11.47 12.95 -38.47
CA LYS A 23 -12.28 11.93 -39.12
C LYS A 23 -11.35 11.14 -40.04
N LYS A 24 -10.77 10.04 -39.53
CA LYS A 24 -10.19 9.02 -40.40
C LYS A 24 -11.27 8.64 -41.44
N PRO A 25 -10.95 8.60 -42.74
CA PRO A 25 -11.96 8.30 -43.75
C PRO A 25 -12.57 6.92 -43.47
N PRO A 26 -13.86 6.70 -43.75
CA PRO A 26 -14.47 5.40 -43.59
C PRO A 26 -13.92 4.47 -44.68
N TYR A 27 -12.83 3.78 -44.38
CA TYR A 27 -12.41 2.60 -45.13
C TYR A 27 -13.54 1.59 -45.02
N ARG A 28 -14.48 1.60 -45.98
CA ARG A 28 -15.44 0.52 -46.15
C ARG A 28 -14.63 -0.70 -46.56
N ILE A 29 -14.27 -1.52 -45.59
CA ILE A 29 -13.76 -2.87 -45.84
C ILE A 29 -14.92 -3.61 -46.52
N ARG A 30 -14.92 -3.61 -47.86
CA ARG A 30 -15.79 -4.48 -48.64
C ARG A 30 -15.26 -5.89 -48.42
N VAL A 31 -15.91 -6.61 -47.51
CA VAL A 31 -15.69 -8.05 -47.36
C VAL A 31 -16.28 -8.70 -48.60
N TYR A 32 -15.41 -9.05 -49.55
CA TYR A 32 -15.79 -9.88 -50.68
C TYR A 32 -15.82 -11.33 -50.19
N CYS A 33 -17.02 -11.93 -50.13
CA CYS A 33 -17.16 -13.36 -49.89
C CYS A 33 -16.69 -14.11 -51.15
N ILE A 34 -15.38 -14.38 -51.24
CA ILE A 34 -14.80 -15.24 -52.27
C ILE A 34 -15.20 -16.69 -51.91
N GLY A 35 -16.41 -17.07 -52.30
CA GLY A 35 -16.98 -18.40 -52.03
C GLY A 35 -16.50 -19.49 -52.99
N TRP A 36 -15.45 -19.22 -53.76
CA TRP A 36 -14.91 -20.12 -54.78
C TRP A 36 -13.38 -20.01 -54.81
N ASP A 37 -12.71 -21.01 -54.23
CA ASP A 37 -11.28 -21.24 -54.29
C ASP A 37 -11.09 -22.67 -54.84
N PRO A 38 -10.94 -22.86 -56.16
CA PRO A 38 -10.88 -24.17 -56.78
C PRO A 38 -9.54 -24.88 -56.56
N ASP A 39 -8.48 -24.10 -56.30
CA ASP A 39 -7.10 -24.55 -56.18
C ASP A 39 -6.66 -24.71 -54.71
N GLY A 40 -7.50 -24.28 -53.76
CA GLY A 40 -7.29 -24.43 -52.32
C GLY A 40 -6.20 -23.51 -51.74
N LEU A 41 -5.84 -22.43 -52.45
CA LEU A 41 -4.70 -21.57 -52.14
C LEU A 41 -4.87 -20.75 -50.86
N LEU A 42 -6.11 -20.46 -50.43
CA LEU A 42 -6.40 -19.59 -49.29
C LEU A 42 -6.57 -20.36 -47.97
N GLY A 43 -6.71 -21.68 -48.02
CA GLY A 43 -6.94 -22.54 -46.85
C GLY A 43 -8.32 -22.34 -46.19
N PRO A 44 -8.66 -23.16 -45.18
CA PRO A 44 -9.92 -23.03 -44.47
C PRO A 44 -9.98 -21.73 -43.66
N PRO A 45 -11.14 -21.05 -43.58
CA PRO A 45 -11.27 -19.79 -42.87
C PRO A 45 -10.97 -19.97 -41.37
N GLN A 46 -9.96 -19.25 -40.87
CA GLN A 46 -9.58 -19.33 -39.47
C GLN A 46 -10.66 -18.70 -38.57
N GLY A 47 -11.26 -19.52 -37.71
CA GLY A 47 -12.23 -19.05 -36.72
C GLY A 47 -11.61 -18.24 -35.57
N GLY A 48 -12.47 -17.64 -34.75
CA GLY A 48 -12.11 -17.13 -33.42
C GLY A 48 -11.42 -15.76 -33.37
N HIS A 49 -11.30 -15.01 -34.48
CA HIS A 49 -10.70 -13.66 -34.44
C HIS A 49 -11.43 -12.69 -33.51
N ILE A 50 -12.77 -12.75 -33.46
CA ILE A 50 -13.59 -11.94 -32.54
C ILE A 50 -13.28 -12.31 -31.09
N ALA A 51 -13.33 -13.61 -30.74
CA ALA A 51 -13.01 -14.09 -29.41
C ALA A 51 -11.58 -13.73 -28.96
N ARG A 52 -10.58 -13.80 -29.86
CA ARG A 52 -9.21 -13.35 -29.59
C ARG A 52 -9.13 -11.84 -29.28
N LEU A 53 -9.85 -11.01 -30.03
CA LEU A 53 -9.89 -9.56 -29.80
C LEU A 53 -10.64 -9.19 -28.51
N GLU A 54 -11.73 -9.89 -28.20
CA GLU A 54 -12.47 -9.71 -26.95
C GLU A 54 -11.67 -10.17 -25.72
N PHE A 55 -10.97 -11.30 -25.82
CA PHE A 55 -10.06 -11.77 -24.78
C PHE A 55 -8.92 -10.78 -24.54
N ARG A 56 -8.28 -10.28 -25.62
CA ARG A 56 -7.25 -9.24 -25.49
C ARG A 56 -7.80 -7.96 -24.84
N ARG A 57 -8.98 -7.49 -25.24
CA ARG A 57 -9.63 -6.31 -24.64
C ARG A 57 -9.99 -6.52 -23.16
N LYS A 58 -10.35 -7.74 -22.74
CA LYS A 58 -10.56 -8.07 -21.33
C LYS A 58 -9.24 -7.98 -20.56
N LEU A 59 -8.16 -8.58 -21.07
CA LEU A 59 -6.82 -8.47 -20.48
C LEU A 59 -6.32 -7.02 -20.40
N GLU A 60 -6.52 -6.22 -21.45
CA GLU A 60 -6.18 -4.79 -21.47
C GLU A 60 -6.91 -4.03 -20.32
N LYS A 61 -8.21 -4.28 -20.14
CA LYS A 61 -9.00 -3.71 -19.03
C LYS A 61 -8.59 -4.23 -17.65
N ASP A 62 -8.25 -5.51 -17.54
CA ASP A 62 -7.78 -6.10 -16.29
C ASP A 62 -6.42 -5.52 -15.88
N VAL A 63 -5.56 -5.19 -16.84
CA VAL A 63 -4.29 -4.48 -16.60
C VAL A 63 -4.55 -3.04 -16.16
N GLU A 64 -5.41 -2.30 -16.87
CA GLU A 64 -5.81 -0.93 -16.53
C GLU A 64 -6.40 -0.86 -15.10
N ALA A 65 -7.38 -1.72 -14.78
CA ALA A 65 -7.98 -1.81 -13.44
C ALA A 65 -6.95 -2.18 -12.36
N ARG A 66 -5.98 -3.06 -12.65
CA ARG A 66 -4.87 -3.37 -11.73
C ARG A 66 -3.90 -2.19 -11.56
N GLU A 67 -3.74 -1.34 -12.56
CA GLU A 67 -2.91 -0.13 -12.47
C GLU A 67 -3.60 0.98 -11.68
N GLU A 68 -4.89 1.21 -11.92
CA GLU A 68 -5.69 2.15 -11.14
C GLU A 68 -5.76 1.76 -9.66
N PHE A 69 -6.02 0.48 -9.36
CA PHE A 69 -5.99 -0.03 -8.00
C PHE A 69 -4.61 0.14 -7.34
N ARG A 70 -3.52 -0.19 -8.07
CA ARG A 70 -2.15 0.04 -7.58
C ARG A 70 -1.85 1.53 -7.35
N ARG A 71 -2.41 2.45 -8.15
CA ARG A 71 -2.28 3.90 -7.95
C ARG A 71 -3.03 4.34 -6.69
N GLN A 72 -4.28 3.93 -6.51
CA GLN A 72 -5.07 4.24 -5.31
C GLN A 72 -4.38 3.74 -4.03
N VAL A 73 -3.86 2.51 -4.03
CA VAL A 73 -3.14 1.94 -2.88
C VAL A 73 -1.86 2.74 -2.57
N LYS A 74 -1.14 3.23 -3.58
CA LYS A 74 0.03 4.12 -3.39
C LYS A 74 -0.37 5.47 -2.83
N GLU A 75 -1.37 6.12 -3.41
CA GLU A 75 -1.87 7.44 -2.99
C GLU A 75 -2.37 7.41 -1.53
N GLU A 76 -3.16 6.41 -1.15
CA GLU A 76 -3.59 6.20 0.25
C GLU A 76 -2.42 5.85 1.18
N HIS A 77 -1.36 5.18 0.70
CA HIS A 77 -0.16 4.94 1.48
C HIS A 77 0.68 6.22 1.69
N GLU A 78 0.82 7.05 0.66
CA GLU A 78 1.52 8.32 0.69
C GLU A 78 0.77 9.34 1.57
N ARG A 79 -0.56 9.43 1.44
CA ARG A 79 -1.42 10.24 2.32
C ARG A 79 -1.28 9.88 3.79
N ARG A 80 -1.27 8.57 4.12
CA ARG A 80 -1.02 8.09 5.48
C ARG A 80 0.42 8.35 5.95
N ARG A 81 1.41 8.30 5.06
CA ARG A 81 2.79 8.70 5.40
C ARG A 81 2.85 10.20 5.75
N ALA A 82 2.30 11.06 4.89
CA ALA A 82 2.27 12.50 5.12
C ALA A 82 1.55 12.88 6.43
N ARG A 83 0.46 12.19 6.79
CA ARG A 83 -0.22 12.37 8.09
C ARG A 83 0.69 12.04 9.27
N ARG A 84 1.42 10.90 9.23
CA ARG A 84 2.36 10.50 10.29
C ARG A 84 3.55 11.46 10.41
N GLU A 85 4.08 11.93 9.29
CA GLU A 85 5.16 12.92 9.23
C GLU A 85 4.71 14.29 9.78
N ALA A 86 3.44 14.68 9.56
CA ALA A 86 2.86 15.89 10.13
C ALA A 86 2.62 15.83 11.65
N ARG A 87 2.52 14.64 12.25
CA ARG A 87 2.39 14.50 13.71
C ARG A 87 3.74 14.77 14.39
N LEU A 88 3.74 15.71 15.32
CA LEU A 88 4.90 16.05 16.14
C LEU A 88 5.00 15.11 17.36
N PRO A 89 6.19 14.57 17.68
CA PRO A 89 6.35 13.72 18.85
C PRO A 89 6.19 14.56 20.14
N PRO A 90 5.30 14.17 21.06
CA PRO A 90 5.07 14.90 22.31
C PRO A 90 6.30 14.89 23.23
N LYS A 91 6.38 15.87 24.14
CA LYS A 91 7.50 16.05 25.09
C LYS A 91 7.16 15.72 26.55
N SER A 92 5.94 15.92 27.02
CA SER A 92 5.51 15.49 28.37
C SER A 92 4.96 14.05 28.34
N ASN A 93 4.90 13.40 29.51
CA ASN A 93 4.30 12.07 29.67
C ASN A 93 2.78 12.14 29.52
N GLU A 94 2.12 13.13 30.12
CA GLU A 94 0.68 13.39 29.95
C GLU A 94 0.33 13.60 28.47
N SER A 95 1.09 14.43 27.76
CA SER A 95 0.92 14.63 26.31
C SER A 95 1.23 13.39 25.46
N LEU A 96 1.95 12.40 26.01
CA LEU A 96 2.20 11.12 25.34
C LEU A 96 1.00 10.17 25.51
N VAL A 97 0.29 10.24 26.63
CA VAL A 97 -0.98 9.52 26.85
C VAL A 97 -2.03 9.98 25.83
N GLU A 98 -2.34 11.28 25.81
CA GLU A 98 -3.33 11.85 24.89
C GLU A 98 -2.95 11.59 23.42
N TYR A 99 -1.65 11.66 23.07
CA TYR A 99 -1.16 11.33 21.73
C TYR A 99 -1.50 9.90 21.29
N PHE A 100 -1.42 8.92 22.21
CA PHE A 100 -1.77 7.53 21.91
C PHE A 100 -3.28 7.29 21.88
N LEU A 101 -4.07 7.98 22.70
CA LEU A 101 -5.54 7.96 22.62
C LEU A 101 -6.03 8.52 21.27
N ASP A 102 -5.43 9.61 20.78
CA ASP A 102 -5.68 10.20 19.46
C ASP A 102 -5.14 9.36 18.27
N THR A 103 -4.46 8.23 18.53
CA THR A 103 -3.81 7.44 17.46
C THR A 103 -4.73 6.36 16.91
N GLU A 104 -4.90 6.35 15.59
CA GLU A 104 -5.65 5.28 14.92
C GLU A 104 -4.98 3.92 15.08
N ALA A 105 -5.78 2.88 15.31
CA ALA A 105 -5.31 1.50 15.49
C ALA A 105 -4.46 0.94 14.33
N ARG A 106 -4.46 1.59 13.16
CA ARG A 106 -3.60 1.22 12.01
C ARG A 106 -2.20 1.85 12.05
N ASP A 107 -2.05 2.98 12.74
CA ASP A 107 -0.79 3.71 12.89
C ASP A 107 -0.17 3.49 14.28
N ILE A 108 -0.88 2.88 15.23
CA ILE A 108 -0.43 2.66 16.61
C ILE A 108 0.91 1.90 16.68
N GLU A 109 1.11 0.86 15.88
CA GLU A 109 2.36 0.09 15.81
C GLU A 109 3.56 0.98 15.39
N PHE A 110 3.32 1.89 14.44
CA PHE A 110 4.34 2.82 13.96
C PHE A 110 4.67 3.89 14.99
N GLU A 111 3.67 4.43 15.68
CA GLU A 111 3.88 5.43 16.73
C GLU A 111 4.51 4.81 18.00
N ILE A 112 4.20 3.56 18.34
CA ILE A 112 4.91 2.77 19.36
C ILE A 112 6.39 2.63 18.99
N ALA A 113 6.69 2.23 17.75
CA ALA A 113 8.06 2.13 17.26
C ALA A 113 8.82 3.48 17.30
N ARG A 114 8.14 4.57 16.90
CA ARG A 114 8.70 5.94 16.92
C ARG A 114 8.98 6.43 18.34
N MET A 115 8.10 6.11 19.29
CA MET A 115 8.19 6.58 20.68
C MET A 115 8.83 5.54 21.63
N ARG A 116 9.32 4.41 21.11
CA ARG A 116 9.97 3.33 21.89
C ARG A 116 11.01 3.83 22.91
N PRO A 117 11.90 4.80 22.60
CA PRO A 117 12.88 5.32 23.56
C PRO A 117 12.27 6.03 24.78
N ARG A 118 10.99 6.40 24.70
CA ARG A 118 10.23 7.09 25.77
C ARG A 118 9.22 6.19 26.47
N LEU A 119 8.92 5.01 25.92
CA LEU A 119 8.12 3.97 26.55
C LEU A 119 8.98 3.20 27.58
N THR A 120 9.46 3.93 28.59
CA THR A 120 10.21 3.41 29.74
C THR A 120 9.28 2.99 30.88
N LYS A 121 9.83 2.34 31.90
CA LYS A 121 9.09 1.95 33.11
C LYS A 121 8.39 3.15 33.75
N ASP A 122 9.10 4.27 33.88
CA ASP A 122 8.59 5.54 34.44
C ASP A 122 7.29 6.03 33.77
N PHE A 123 7.13 5.80 32.46
CA PHE A 123 5.89 6.13 31.74
C PHE A 123 4.75 5.14 32.07
N PHE A 124 5.04 3.84 32.16
CA PHE A 124 4.05 2.85 32.57
C PHE A 124 3.65 3.00 34.05
N ASP A 125 4.57 3.42 34.91
CA ASP A 125 4.30 3.73 36.32
C ASP A 125 3.40 4.97 36.43
N HIS A 126 3.63 6.00 35.61
CA HIS A 126 2.74 7.16 35.48
C HIS A 126 1.31 6.75 35.07
N LEU A 127 1.18 5.92 34.03
CA LEU A 127 -0.10 5.36 33.59
C LEU A 127 -0.79 4.54 34.69
N GLN A 128 -0.05 3.73 35.45
CA GLN A 128 -0.61 2.97 36.57
C GLN A 128 -1.14 3.90 37.69
N ILE A 129 -0.45 5.00 37.97
CA ILE A 129 -0.89 6.02 38.93
C ILE A 129 -2.17 6.72 38.43
N GLU A 130 -2.29 7.04 37.15
CA GLU A 130 -3.51 7.62 36.58
C GLU A 130 -4.70 6.64 36.60
N LEU A 131 -4.48 5.39 36.22
CA LEU A 131 -5.48 4.33 36.33
C LEU A 131 -5.90 4.10 37.79
N ALA A 132 -4.97 4.17 38.75
CA ALA A 132 -5.29 4.07 40.17
C ALA A 132 -6.14 5.26 40.65
N LYS A 133 -5.81 6.50 40.26
CA LYS A 133 -6.61 7.70 40.57
C LYS A 133 -8.06 7.55 40.08
N LEU A 134 -8.27 7.05 38.86
CA LEU A 134 -9.60 6.82 38.30
C LEU A 134 -10.33 5.65 38.99
N ARG A 135 -9.65 4.52 39.25
CA ARG A 135 -10.23 3.34 39.93
C ARG A 135 -10.70 3.64 41.35
N PHE A 136 -9.94 4.45 42.10
CA PHE A 136 -10.21 4.79 43.49
C PHE A 136 -10.95 6.14 43.68
N ALA A 137 -11.38 6.80 42.60
CA ALA A 137 -12.23 7.97 42.69
C ALA A 137 -13.56 7.64 43.40
N ILE A 138 -13.89 8.41 44.44
CA ILE A 138 -15.06 8.19 45.31
C ILE A 138 -16.38 8.45 44.55
N SER A 139 -16.37 9.41 43.63
CA SER A 139 -17.50 9.74 42.75
C SER A 139 -17.22 9.25 41.33
N ARG A 140 -17.81 8.11 40.94
CA ARG A 140 -17.71 7.60 39.56
C ARG A 140 -18.82 8.19 38.69
N THR A 141 -18.43 8.95 37.67
CA THR A 141 -19.30 9.33 36.55
C THR A 141 -19.04 8.40 35.36
N LYS A 142 -20.00 8.30 34.44
CA LYS A 142 -19.85 7.45 33.23
C LYS A 142 -18.63 7.83 32.40
N GLU A 143 -18.37 9.14 32.26
CA GLU A 143 -17.19 9.69 31.56
C GLU A 143 -15.86 9.22 32.18
N MET A 144 -15.81 9.06 33.51
CA MET A 144 -14.62 8.52 34.19
C MET A 144 -14.47 7.00 33.99
N GLU A 145 -15.58 6.27 33.88
CA GLU A 145 -15.58 4.82 33.58
C GLU A 145 -15.18 4.54 32.12
N GLU A 146 -15.67 5.35 31.18
CA GLU A 146 -15.28 5.31 29.76
C GLU A 146 -13.78 5.60 29.59
N ARG A 147 -13.28 6.72 30.14
CA ARG A 147 -11.85 7.08 30.11
C ARG A 147 -10.95 6.02 30.79
N LEU A 148 -11.45 5.33 31.82
CA LEU A 148 -10.74 4.22 32.47
C LEU A 148 -10.62 3.01 31.54
N VAL A 149 -11.67 2.67 30.79
CA VAL A 149 -11.65 1.58 29.80
C VAL A 149 -10.68 1.89 28.66
N GLU A 150 -10.69 3.12 28.15
CA GLU A 150 -9.77 3.58 27.10
C GLU A 150 -8.31 3.48 27.54
N LEU A 151 -7.97 4.00 28.73
CA LEU A 151 -6.62 3.94 29.28
C LEU A 151 -6.16 2.51 29.57
N GLU A 152 -7.04 1.62 30.03
CA GLU A 152 -6.70 0.22 30.25
C GLU A 152 -6.50 -0.56 28.94
N ALA A 153 -7.32 -0.28 27.91
CA ALA A 153 -7.14 -0.84 26.58
C ALA A 153 -5.81 -0.38 25.96
N MET A 154 -5.53 0.92 26.01
CA MET A 154 -4.28 1.52 25.55
C MET A 154 -3.07 0.93 26.30
N GLN A 155 -3.13 0.76 27.63
CA GLN A 155 -2.03 0.17 28.40
C GLN A 155 -1.66 -1.24 27.89
N LYS A 156 -2.66 -2.08 27.59
CA LYS A 156 -2.44 -3.44 27.05
C LYS A 156 -1.80 -3.40 25.67
N VAL A 157 -2.33 -2.58 24.75
CA VAL A 157 -1.79 -2.40 23.39
C VAL A 157 -0.36 -1.87 23.41
N LEU A 158 -0.03 -0.93 24.31
CA LEU A 158 1.32 -0.40 24.44
C LEU A 158 2.31 -1.45 24.97
N LEU A 159 1.92 -2.26 25.97
CA LEU A 159 2.76 -3.35 26.47
C LEU A 159 3.04 -4.38 25.37
N GLU A 160 1.98 -4.93 24.76
CA GLU A 160 2.08 -5.92 23.67
C GLU A 160 2.91 -5.39 22.49
N GLY A 161 2.69 -4.12 22.09
CA GLY A 161 3.43 -3.46 21.02
C GLY A 161 4.91 -3.23 21.34
N THR A 162 5.25 -2.87 22.58
CA THR A 162 6.67 -2.75 22.99
C THR A 162 7.38 -4.10 23.02
N GLU A 163 6.72 -5.16 23.51
CA GLU A 163 7.30 -6.51 23.45
C GLU A 163 7.48 -7.00 22.01
N ALA A 164 6.51 -6.73 21.12
CA ALA A 164 6.60 -7.09 19.71
C ALA A 164 7.74 -6.34 19.01
N TYR A 165 7.93 -5.05 19.33
CA TYR A 165 9.05 -4.26 18.84
C TYR A 165 10.39 -4.82 19.30
N ASP A 166 10.57 -5.10 20.59
CA ASP A 166 11.83 -5.60 21.14
C ASP A 166 12.21 -6.98 20.55
N LYS A 167 11.21 -7.86 20.35
CA LYS A 167 11.37 -9.16 19.65
C LYS A 167 11.83 -8.95 18.20
N MET A 168 11.18 -8.03 17.47
CA MET A 168 11.53 -7.68 16.09
C MET A 168 12.94 -7.08 15.99
N GLU A 169 13.34 -6.21 16.92
CA GLU A 169 14.70 -5.65 16.97
C GLU A 169 15.75 -6.76 17.13
N GLY A 170 15.54 -7.68 18.07
CA GLY A 170 16.39 -8.86 18.25
C GLY A 170 16.52 -9.70 16.98
N ASP A 171 15.41 -10.00 16.32
CA ASP A 171 15.38 -10.75 15.06
C ASP A 171 16.13 -10.04 13.91
N LEU A 172 16.02 -8.71 13.83
CA LEU A 172 16.74 -7.90 12.83
C LEU A 172 18.25 -7.85 13.10
N VAL A 173 18.66 -7.72 14.37
CA VAL A 173 20.08 -7.78 14.76
C VAL A 173 20.68 -9.15 14.45
N LEU A 174 19.98 -10.24 14.77
CA LEU A 174 20.39 -11.61 14.43
C LEU A 174 20.43 -11.83 12.92
N ALA A 175 19.44 -11.35 12.17
CA ALA A 175 19.42 -11.44 10.70
C ALA A 175 20.62 -10.69 10.07
N LYS A 176 20.97 -9.51 10.58
CA LYS A 176 22.16 -8.76 10.16
C LYS A 176 23.46 -9.54 10.43
N GLN A 177 23.62 -10.15 11.61
CA GLN A 177 24.78 -10.98 11.93
C GLN A 177 24.91 -12.19 10.99
N ARG A 178 23.78 -12.87 10.72
CA ARG A 178 23.69 -14.00 9.78
C ARG A 178 24.01 -13.58 8.34
N LEU A 179 23.56 -12.40 7.91
CA LEU A 179 23.90 -11.84 6.60
C LEU A 179 25.40 -11.54 6.48
N ILE A 180 26.02 -10.95 7.51
CA ILE A 180 27.46 -10.69 7.55
C ILE A 180 28.25 -12.00 7.44
N LYS A 181 27.87 -13.03 8.22
CA LYS A 181 28.44 -14.39 8.16
C LYS A 181 28.38 -14.97 6.73
N LEU A 182 27.22 -14.86 6.07
CA LEU A 182 27.02 -15.35 4.70
C LEU A 182 27.89 -14.59 3.67
N LEU A 183 27.94 -13.25 3.75
CA LEU A 183 28.67 -12.42 2.80
C LEU A 183 30.21 -12.50 2.96
N GLN A 184 30.70 -12.71 4.19
CA GLN A 184 32.12 -12.87 4.50
C GLN A 184 32.65 -14.29 4.29
N SER A 185 31.78 -15.28 4.13
CA SER A 185 32.20 -16.66 3.88
C SER A 185 32.90 -16.81 2.52
N LYS A 186 33.93 -17.68 2.47
CA LYS A 186 34.60 -18.06 1.21
C LYS A 186 33.65 -18.86 0.32
N ASP A 187 33.02 -19.87 0.90
CA ASP A 187 32.07 -20.75 0.24
C ASP A 187 30.63 -20.46 0.70
N ARG A 188 29.98 -19.52 0.01
CA ARG A 188 28.61 -19.08 0.33
C ARG A 188 27.58 -20.22 0.28
N LYS A 189 27.81 -21.22 -0.56
CA LYS A 189 26.90 -22.36 -0.73
C LYS A 189 26.93 -23.32 0.45
N SER A 190 28.10 -23.68 0.97
CA SER A 190 28.21 -24.56 2.15
C SER A 190 27.71 -23.86 3.41
N THR A 191 28.09 -22.60 3.63
CA THR A 191 27.55 -21.82 4.76
C THR A 191 26.04 -21.63 4.69
N LEU A 192 25.44 -21.51 3.50
CA LEU A 192 23.99 -21.48 3.37
C LEU A 192 23.34 -22.82 3.73
N LEU A 193 23.95 -23.96 3.37
CA LEU A 193 23.49 -25.28 3.80
C LEU A 193 23.58 -25.45 5.33
N GLU A 194 24.72 -25.08 5.95
CA GLU A 194 24.87 -25.06 7.41
C GLU A 194 23.82 -24.17 8.10
N MET A 195 23.45 -23.05 7.48
CA MET A 195 22.42 -22.14 7.98
C MET A 195 21.00 -22.71 7.81
N VAL A 196 20.73 -23.51 6.77
CA VAL A 196 19.48 -24.27 6.62
C VAL A 196 19.38 -25.32 7.73
N GLU A 197 20.44 -26.14 7.92
CA GLU A 197 20.48 -27.20 8.93
C GLU A 197 20.24 -26.68 10.36
N ARG A 198 20.69 -25.45 10.65
CA ARG A 198 20.51 -24.78 11.96
C ARG A 198 19.23 -23.96 12.08
N ASN A 199 18.34 -23.98 11.06
CA ASN A 199 17.17 -23.11 10.97
C ASN A 199 17.51 -21.60 11.14
N GLU A 200 18.70 -21.18 10.69
CA GLU A 200 19.15 -19.79 10.74
C GLU A 200 18.53 -18.91 9.63
N LEU A 201 17.86 -19.49 8.63
CA LEU A 201 17.16 -18.74 7.57
C LEU A 201 15.84 -18.12 8.07
N SER A 202 15.89 -16.87 8.54
CA SER A 202 14.71 -16.10 8.93
C SER A 202 14.12 -15.29 7.77
N ARG A 203 12.82 -14.96 7.85
CA ARG A 203 12.16 -14.04 6.91
C ARG A 203 12.85 -12.68 6.86
N SER A 204 13.37 -12.21 7.98
CA SER A 204 14.15 -10.98 8.11
C SER A 204 15.47 -11.02 7.34
N LEU A 205 16.16 -12.17 7.30
CA LEU A 205 17.37 -12.35 6.49
C LEU A 205 17.05 -12.28 4.99
N LEU A 206 15.96 -12.92 4.56
CA LEU A 206 15.51 -12.88 3.16
C LEU A 206 15.12 -11.46 2.73
N ALA A 207 14.37 -10.73 3.57
CA ALA A 207 14.00 -9.33 3.29
C ALA A 207 15.23 -8.41 3.10
N LEU A 208 16.29 -8.59 3.90
CA LEU A 208 17.55 -7.83 3.73
C LEU A 208 18.29 -8.19 2.43
N LEU A 209 18.21 -9.44 1.98
CA LEU A 209 18.75 -9.87 0.69
C LEU A 209 17.94 -9.30 -0.49
N ASP A 210 16.61 -9.35 -0.41
CA ASP A 210 15.71 -8.77 -1.42
C ASP A 210 15.91 -7.26 -1.55
N GLU A 211 16.05 -6.53 -0.43
CA GLU A 211 16.36 -5.11 -0.43
C GLU A 211 17.73 -4.82 -1.06
N ASN A 212 18.75 -5.63 -0.76
CA ASN A 212 20.07 -5.51 -1.37
C ASN A 212 20.02 -5.70 -2.89
N ILE A 213 19.32 -6.73 -3.37
CA ILE A 213 19.09 -7.00 -4.79
C ILE A 213 18.33 -5.84 -5.45
N ALA A 214 17.26 -5.34 -4.82
CA ALA A 214 16.51 -4.20 -5.32
C ALA A 214 17.32 -2.89 -5.32
N ASN A 215 18.31 -2.74 -4.44
CA ASN A 215 19.24 -1.62 -4.43
C ASN A 215 20.29 -1.73 -5.55
N ALA A 216 20.84 -2.93 -5.78
CA ALA A 216 21.74 -3.20 -6.89
C ALA A 216 21.06 -2.92 -8.25
N LEU A 217 19.89 -3.51 -8.49
CA LEU A 217 19.11 -3.31 -9.73
C LEU A 217 18.77 -1.83 -9.98
N ARG A 218 18.41 -1.07 -8.94
CA ARG A 218 18.17 0.38 -9.04
C ARG A 218 19.43 1.19 -9.32
N THR A 219 20.61 0.66 -9.01
CA THR A 219 21.90 1.32 -9.24
C THR A 219 22.36 1.03 -10.67
N ASP A 220 22.29 -0.23 -11.12
CA ASP A 220 22.60 -0.64 -12.50
C ASP A 220 21.70 0.08 -13.52
N GLN A 221 20.39 0.18 -13.24
CA GLN A 221 19.45 0.94 -14.05
C GLN A 221 19.82 2.43 -14.16
N LYS A 222 20.35 3.04 -13.08
CA LYS A 222 20.84 4.42 -13.14
C LYS A 222 22.10 4.51 -13.99
N CYS A 223 23.09 3.64 -13.79
CA CYS A 223 24.34 3.63 -14.55
C CYS A 223 24.09 3.59 -16.07
N LEU A 224 23.24 2.66 -16.54
CA LEU A 224 22.84 2.57 -17.94
C LEU A 224 22.14 3.84 -18.47
N GLN A 225 21.45 4.57 -17.59
CA GLN A 225 20.77 5.83 -17.94
C GLN A 225 21.75 7.02 -18.05
N TRP A 226 22.91 6.97 -17.39
CA TRP A 226 24.01 7.92 -17.61
C TRP A 226 24.78 7.61 -18.90
N GLU A 227 24.99 6.32 -19.22
CA GLU A 227 25.73 5.90 -20.44
C GLU A 227 24.96 6.13 -21.75
N LEU A 228 23.62 6.16 -21.71
CA LEU A 228 22.76 6.48 -22.86
C LEU A 228 22.41 7.99 -22.97
N GLY A 229 22.94 8.82 -22.07
CA GLY A 229 22.67 10.26 -21.98
C GLY A 229 23.86 11.16 -22.34
N ALA A 230 24.94 10.58 -22.87
CA ALA A 230 26.17 11.24 -23.29
C ALA A 230 26.54 10.88 -24.75
#